data_AF-A0A0B5GCL7-F1
#
_entry.id   AF-A0A0B5GCL7-F1
#
_cell.length_a   1.000
_cell.length_b   1.000
_cell.length_c   1.000
_cell.angle_alpha   90.00
_cell.angle_beta   90.00
_cell.angle_gamma   90.00
#
_symmetry.space_group_name_H-M   'P 1'
#
loop_
_entity.id
_entity.type
_entity.pdbx_description
1 polymer ?
#
loop_
_entity_poly.entity_id
_entity_poly.type
_entity_poly.pdbx_seq_one_letter_code
_entity_poly.pdbx_strand_id
1 'polypeptide(L)' 'MGDKTVRVRADLHHIIKIETAKNGGNVKEVMDQALEEYIRKYLPDKL' A
#
# COMPACT_ATOMS: atom_id res chain seq x y z
N MET A 1 -17.07 2.80 6.85
CA MET A 1 -16.32 3.23 5.65
C MET A 1 -15.82 1.96 5.00
N GLY A 2 -16.40 1.53 3.89
CA GLY A 2 -16.14 0.19 3.33
C GLY A 2 -14.79 0.10 2.62
N ASP A 3 -14.13 -1.05 2.71
CA ASP A 3 -12.92 -1.34 1.94
C ASP A 3 -13.22 -1.16 0.44
N LYS A 4 -12.48 -0.26 -0.21
CA LYS A 4 -12.57 -0.03 -1.65
C LYS A 4 -11.44 -0.78 -2.34
N THR A 5 -11.78 -1.60 -3.34
CA THR A 5 -10.78 -2.28 -4.15
C THR A 5 -10.08 -1.28 -5.07
N VAL A 6 -8.77 -1.15 -4.92
CA VAL A 6 -7.91 -0.36 -5.83
C VAL A 6 -7.21 -1.32 -6.79
N ARG A 7 -7.17 -0.97 -8.08
CA ARG A 7 -6.40 -1.72 -9.08
C ARG A 7 -5.02 -1.10 -9.21
N VAL A 8 -4.00 -1.94 -9.08
CA VAL A 8 -2.60 -1.59 -9.31
C VAL A 8 -2.09 -2.31 -10.55
N ARG A 9 -1.04 -1.79 -11.18
CA ARG A 9 -0.38 -2.52 -12.26
C ARG A 9 0.16 -3.85 -11.74
N ALA A 10 0.07 -4.89 -12.59
CA ALA A 10 0.40 -6.26 -12.20
C ALA A 10 1.88 -6.43 -11.79
N ASP A 11 2.79 -5.70 -12.43
CA ASP A 11 4.22 -5.72 -12.12
C ASP A 11 4.51 -5.14 -10.72
N LEU A 12 3.91 -3.99 -10.40
CA LEU A 12 4.02 -3.37 -9.09
C LEU A 12 3.46 -4.27 -8.00
N HIS A 13 2.28 -4.86 -8.23
CA HIS A 13 1.69 -5.82 -7.30
C HIS A 13 2.60 -7.02 -7.04
N HIS A 14 3.26 -7.53 -8.07
CA HIS A 14 4.19 -8.66 -7.95
C HIS A 14 5.40 -8.29 -7.07
N ILE A 15 5.99 -7.11 -7.31
CA ILE A 15 7.13 -6.62 -6.52
C ILE A 15 6.75 -6.51 -5.04
N ILE A 16 5.61 -5.89 -4.74
CA ILE A 16 5.12 -5.72 -3.37
C ILE A 16 4.87 -7.07 -2.73
N LYS A 17 4.22 -8.01 -3.45
CA LYS A 17 3.97 -9.36 -2.94
C LYS A 17 5.26 -10.09 -2.56
N ILE A 18 6.31 -9.98 -3.37
CA ILE A 18 7.62 -10.58 -3.06
C ILE A 18 8.22 -9.93 -1.81
N GLU A 19 8.22 -8.60 -1.74
CA GLU A 19 8.80 -7.87 -0.62
C GLU A 19 8.06 -8.14 0.70
N THR A 20 6.73 -8.18 0.67
CA THR A 20 5.91 -8.56 1.83
C THR A 20 6.19 -10.00 2.26
N ALA A 21 6.32 -10.94 1.32
CA ALA A 21 6.61 -12.33 1.66
C ALA A 21 7.99 -12.50 2.32
N LYS A 22 8.98 -11.67 1.95
CA LYS A 22 10.33 -11.69 2.56
C LYS A 22 10.35 -11.15 3.98
N ASN A 23 9.62 -10.05 4.24
CA ASN A 23 9.63 -9.38 5.53
C ASN A 23 8.58 -9.93 6.51
N GLY A 24 7.65 -10.76 6.02
CA GLY A 24 6.47 -11.20 6.75
C GLY A 24 5.39 -10.10 6.78
N GLY A 25 4.12 -10.51 6.70
CA GLY A 25 2.97 -9.59 6.75
C GLY A 25 2.00 -9.75 5.58
N ASN A 26 1.08 -8.79 5.45
CA ASN A 26 0.05 -8.76 4.41
C ASN A 26 0.26 -7.61 3.42
N VAL A 27 0.08 -7.87 2.13
CA VAL A 27 0.18 -6.88 1.06
C VAL A 27 -0.76 -5.70 1.31
N LYS A 28 -1.96 -5.95 1.87
CA LYS A 28 -2.91 -4.89 2.24
C LYS A 28 -2.30 -3.92 3.26
N GLU A 29 -1.72 -4.44 4.33
CA GLU A 29 -1.17 -3.62 5.42
C GLU A 29 0.05 -2.82 4.94
N VAL A 30 0.93 -3.46 4.16
CA VAL A 30 2.09 -2.80 3.56
C VAL A 30 1.65 -1.67 2.61
N MET A 31 0.59 -1.90 1.82
CA MET A 31 0.04 -0.89 0.92
C MET A 31 -0.62 0.26 1.69
N ASP A 32 -1.43 -0.05 2.71
CA ASP A 32 -2.13 0.94 3.52
C ASP A 32 -1.11 1.85 4.23
N GLN A 33 -0.05 1.28 4.81
CA GLN A 33 1.01 2.05 5.46
C GLN A 33 1.78 2.93 4.46
N ALA A 34 2.23 2.36 3.33
CA ALA A 34 2.97 3.12 2.32
C ALA A 34 2.14 4.28 1.75
N LEU A 35 0.83 4.07 1.56
CA LEU A 35 -0.08 5.10 1.10
C LEU A 35 -0.29 6.18 2.16
N GLU A 36 -0.45 5.80 3.43
CA GLU A 36 -0.59 6.74 4.53
C GLU A 36 0.67 7.60 4.70
N GLU A 37 1.86 7.00 4.64
CA GLU A 37 3.15 7.73 4.69
C GLU A 37 3.26 8.72 3.52
N TYR A 38 2.86 8.32 2.31
CA TYR A 38 2.84 9.20 1.15
C TYR A 38 1.90 10.40 1.36
N ILE A 39 0.67 10.16 1.84
CA ILE A 39 -0.30 11.25 2.07
C ILE A 39 0.21 12.17 3.18
N ARG A 40 0.71 11.64 4.30
CA ARG A 40 1.29 12.47 5.37
C ARG A 40 2.46 13.33 4.89
N LYS A 41 3.29 12.81 3.99
CA LYS A 41 4.48 13.51 3.50
C LYS A 41 4.17 14.58 2.45
N TYR A 42 3.25 14.30 1.53
CA TYR A 42 3.03 15.13 0.33
C TYR A 42 1.66 15.81 0.29
N LEU A 43 0.68 15.32 1.06
CA LEU A 43 -0.70 15.79 1.10
C LEU A 43 -1.20 15.88 2.56
N PRO A 44 -0.49 16.53 3.49
CA PRO A 44 -0.82 16.52 4.92
C PRO A 44 -2.22 17.07 5.22
N ASP A 45 -2.71 18.02 4.41
CA ASP A 45 -4.04 18.63 4.56
C ASP A 45 -5.20 17.73 4.07
N LYS A 46 -4.90 16.51 3.60
CA LYS A 46 -5.89 15.55 3.07
C LYS A 46 -6.14 14.37 4.01
N LEU A 47 -5.40 14.27 5.11
CA LEU A 47 -5.60 13.25 6.13
C LEU A 47 -6.67 13.68 7.15
#